data_AF-A0A7Y6ISJ1-F1
#
_entry.id   AF-A0A7Y6ISJ1-F1
#
_cell.length_a   1.000
_cell.length_b   1.000
_cell.length_c   1.000
_cell.angle_alpha   90.00
_cell.angle_beta   90.00
_cell.angle_gamma   90.00
#
_symmetry.space_group_name_H-M   'P 1'
#
loop_
_entity.id
_entity.type
_entity.pdbx_description
1 polymer ?
#
loop_
_entity_poly.entity_id
_entity_poly.type
_entity_poly.pdbx_seq_one_letter_code
_entity_poly.pdbx_strand_id
1 'polypeptide(L)'
;MQFVNDDGDIAIDGEIRIAFLTPVTGVSVTLHAPEGADVPLSVTPIEKGEGYVVVPLKPLAPATTYQLTIKGAMDKGGNVMDDHTALFRTAP
;
A
#
# COMPACT_ATOMS: atom_id res chain seq x y z
N MET A 1 3.80 -10.63 4.80
CA MET A 1 3.69 -9.56 3.80
C MET A 1 5.04 -8.91 3.69
N GLN A 2 5.52 -8.68 2.46
CA GLN A 2 6.73 -7.89 2.22
C GLN A 2 6.31 -6.63 1.47
N PHE A 3 6.77 -5.47 1.93
CA PHE A 3 6.74 -4.27 1.11
C PHE A 3 7.87 -4.38 0.11
N VAL A 4 7.55 -4.30 -1.17
CA VAL A 4 8.55 -4.16 -2.21
C VAL A 4 8.51 -2.71 -2.65
N ASN A 5 9.04 -1.85 -1.79
CA ASN A 5 9.64 -0.59 -2.20
C ASN A 5 10.88 -0.44 -1.31
N ASP A 6 12.03 -0.38 -1.99
CA ASP A 6 13.37 -0.24 -1.41
C ASP A 6 13.41 0.79 -0.27
N ASP A 7 14.36 0.64 0.65
CA ASP A 7 14.70 1.54 1.76
C ASP A 7 15.15 2.97 1.32
N GLY A 8 14.56 3.53 0.27
CA GLY A 8 14.85 4.84 -0.32
C GLY A 8 13.59 5.65 -0.64
N ASP A 9 13.79 6.96 -0.80
CA ASP A 9 12.75 7.92 -1.12
C ASP A 9 11.90 7.48 -2.34
N ILE A 10 10.59 7.30 -2.15
CA ILE A 10 9.64 6.87 -3.20
C ILE A 10 9.33 8.06 -4.12
N ALA A 11 9.23 7.82 -5.43
CA ALA A 11 8.78 8.85 -6.37
C ALA A 11 7.39 9.41 -5.97
N ILE A 12 7.15 10.69 -6.20
CA ILE A 12 5.90 11.39 -5.80
C ILE A 12 4.65 10.87 -6.53
N ASP A 13 4.82 10.23 -7.68
CA ASP A 13 3.82 9.51 -8.47
C ASP A 13 4.08 7.99 -8.46
N GLY A 14 4.95 7.55 -7.55
CA GLY A 14 5.48 6.20 -7.49
C GLY A 14 4.39 5.16 -7.28
N GLU A 15 4.54 4.06 -7.99
CA GLU A 15 3.78 2.86 -7.77
C GLU A 15 4.21 2.20 -6.45
N ILE A 16 3.24 1.79 -5.63
CA ILE A 16 3.51 1.00 -4.43
C ILE A 16 3.07 -0.44 -4.69
N ARG A 17 3.99 -1.38 -4.49
CA ARG A 17 3.72 -2.82 -4.63
C ARG A 17 3.60 -3.49 -3.27
N ILE A 18 2.47 -4.17 -3.09
CA ILE A 18 2.20 -5.00 -1.92
C ILE A 18 2.28 -6.46 -2.37
N ALA A 19 3.05 -7.28 -1.66
CA ALA A 19 3.18 -8.71 -1.93
C ALA A 19 2.69 -9.56 -0.74
N PHE A 20 1.87 -10.56 -1.07
CA PHE A 20 1.39 -11.59 -0.16
C PHE A 20 2.04 -12.94 -0.51
N LEU A 21 2.23 -13.80 0.49
CA LEU A 21 2.83 -15.13 0.29
C LEU A 21 1.87 -16.15 -0.34
N THR A 22 0.59 -15.79 -0.39
CA THR A 22 -0.50 -16.60 -0.93
C THR A 22 -1.55 -15.68 -1.55
N PRO A 23 -2.41 -16.17 -2.46
CA PRO A 23 -3.50 -15.38 -2.98
C PRO A 23 -4.45 -14.93 -1.85
N VAL A 24 -4.78 -13.65 -1.82
CA VAL A 24 -5.74 -13.08 -0.86
C VAL A 24 -6.89 -12.35 -1.56
N THR A 25 -7.96 -12.12 -0.81
CA THR A 25 -9.12 -11.31 -1.20
C THR A 25 -9.50 -10.34 -0.09
N GLY A 26 -10.45 -9.43 -0.33
CA GLY A 26 -10.98 -8.53 0.70
C GLY A 26 -10.03 -7.40 1.13
N VAL A 27 -8.89 -7.24 0.44
CA VAL A 27 -7.86 -6.25 0.78
C VAL A 27 -8.42 -4.83 0.67
N SER A 28 -8.30 -4.07 1.77
CA SER A 28 -8.49 -2.63 1.82
C SER A 28 -7.14 -1.96 2.03
N VAL A 29 -6.85 -0.92 1.25
CA VAL A 29 -5.63 -0.11 1.38
C VAL A 29 -6.02 1.35 1.53
N THR A 30 -5.49 2.01 2.57
CA THR A 30 -5.61 3.45 2.78
C THR A 30 -4.23 4.08 2.88
N LEU A 31 -4.14 5.35 2.46
CA LEU A 31 -2.92 6.16 2.56
C LEU A 31 -3.29 7.46 3.26
N HIS A 32 -2.58 7.79 4.33
CA HIS A 32 -2.75 9.04 5.07
C HIS A 32 -1.52 9.94 4.91
N ALA A 33 -1.78 11.22 4.66
CA ALA A 33 -0.77 12.28 4.76
C ALA A 33 -0.39 12.53 6.24
N PRO A 34 0.74 13.21 6.54
CA PRO A 34 1.18 13.47 7.91
C PRO A 34 0.11 14.15 8.78
N GLU A 35 -0.73 15.00 8.19
CA GLU A 35 -1.80 15.71 8.90
C GLU A 35 -3.09 14.89 9.06
N GLY A 36 -3.04 13.58 8.73
CA GLY A 36 -4.14 12.63 8.88
C GLY A 36 -5.15 12.64 7.72
N ALA A 37 -4.96 13.49 6.70
CA ALA A 37 -5.83 13.54 5.53
C ALA A 37 -5.68 12.29 4.65
N ASP A 38 -6.81 11.74 4.20
CA ASP A 38 -6.83 10.62 3.25
C ASP A 38 -6.32 11.04 1.87
N VAL A 39 -5.41 10.25 1.32
CA VAL A 39 -4.96 10.36 -0.06
C VAL A 39 -5.74 9.36 -0.91
N PRO A 40 -6.46 9.81 -1.95
CA PRO A 40 -7.20 8.89 -2.81
C PRO A 40 -6.24 8.04 -3.65
N LEU A 41 -6.51 6.74 -3.71
CA LEU A 41 -5.69 5.73 -4.39
C LEU A 41 -6.51 4.95 -5.43
N SER A 42 -5.86 4.44 -6.47
CA SER A 42 -6.31 3.23 -7.17
C SER A 42 -5.57 2.01 -6.59
N VAL A 43 -6.30 0.91 -6.43
CA VAL A 43 -5.77 -0.35 -5.90
C VAL A 43 -6.18 -1.47 -6.86
N THR A 44 -5.19 -2.10 -7.49
CA THR A 44 -5.42 -3.10 -8.53
C THR A 44 -4.77 -4.42 -8.13
N PRO A 45 -5.52 -5.53 -8.02
CA PRO A 45 -4.92 -6.84 -7.78
C PRO A 45 -4.11 -7.27 -9.00
N ILE A 46 -2.93 -7.81 -8.74
CA ILE A 46 -2.05 -8.44 -9.73
C ILE A 46 -1.80 -9.89 -9.31
N GLU A 47 -1.19 -10.69 -10.18
CA GLU A 47 -0.71 -12.04 -9.84
C GLU A 47 -1.81 -12.93 -9.21
N LYS A 48 -3.05 -12.77 -9.69
CA LYS A 48 -4.23 -13.51 -9.20
C LYS A 48 -4.49 -13.33 -7.69
N GLY A 49 -4.16 -12.16 -7.14
CA GLY A 49 -4.39 -11.80 -5.73
C GLY A 49 -3.19 -12.06 -4.82
N GLU A 50 -2.04 -12.46 -5.35
CA GLU A 50 -0.77 -12.56 -4.60
C GLU A 50 -0.07 -11.21 -4.48
N GLY A 51 -0.46 -10.22 -5.28
CA GLY A 51 0.05 -8.86 -5.16
C GLY A 51 -0.99 -7.79 -5.49
N TYR A 52 -0.70 -6.56 -5.09
CA TYR A 52 -1.49 -5.38 -5.39
C TYR A 52 -0.60 -4.23 -5.82
N VAL A 53 -1.03 -3.53 -6.85
CA VAL A 53 -0.47 -2.25 -7.29
C VAL A 53 -1.34 -1.13 -6.75
N VAL A 54 -0.71 -0.20 -6.04
CA VAL A 54 -1.36 0.96 -5.42
C VAL A 54 -0.77 2.24 -6.01
N VAL A 55 -1.62 3.11 -6.54
CA VAL A 55 -1.19 4.35 -7.19
C VAL A 55 -1.99 5.53 -6.64
N PRO A 56 -1.35 6.59 -6.11
CA PRO A 56 -2.02 7.83 -5.76
C PRO A 56 -2.72 8.46 -6.97
N LEU A 57 -3.97 8.89 -6.82
CA LEU A 57 -4.71 9.55 -7.92
C LEU A 57 -4.25 11.00 -8.17
N LYS A 58 -3.39 11.53 -7.30
CA LYS A 58 -2.74 12.84 -7.42
C LYS A 58 -1.29 12.70 -6.97
N PRO A 59 -0.36 13.49 -7.53
CA PRO A 59 1.02 13.53 -7.05
C PRO A 59 1.08 13.80 -5.54
N LEU A 60 1.93 13.06 -4.85
CA LEU A 60 2.23 13.27 -3.44
C LEU A 60 3.13 14.49 -3.26
N ALA A 61 3.12 15.08 -2.06
CA ALA A 61 4.04 16.15 -1.73
C ALA A 61 5.47 15.56 -1.64
N PRO A 62 6.50 16.27 -2.13
CA PRO A 62 7.88 15.83 -2.00
C PRO A 62 8.33 15.85 -0.54
N ALA A 63 9.40 15.11 -0.23
CA ALA A 63 10.04 15.09 1.09
C ALA A 63 9.09 14.80 2.27
N THR A 64 7.97 14.11 2.03
CA THR A 64 6.84 13.96 2.96
C THR A 64 6.66 12.51 3.36
N THR A 65 6.44 12.27 4.67
CA THR A 65 6.20 10.91 5.20
C THR A 65 4.72 10.58 5.17
N TYR A 66 4.35 9.48 4.51
CA TYR A 66 2.97 8.99 4.44
C TYR A 66 2.81 7.67 5.19
N GLN A 67 1.60 7.41 5.66
CA GLN A 67 1.23 6.16 6.33
C GLN A 67 0.29 5.32 5.47
N LEU A 68 0.78 4.17 5.03
CA LEU A 68 -0.01 3.16 4.31
C LEU A 68 -0.58 2.15 5.31
N THR A 69 -1.88 1.89 5.23
CA THR A 69 -2.55 0.89 6.06
C THR A 69 -3.23 -0.16 5.18
N ILE A 70 -3.02 -1.43 5.50
CA ILE A 70 -3.53 -2.59 4.76
C ILE A 70 -4.35 -3.43 5.71
N LYS A 71 -5.58 -3.76 5.32
CA LYS A 71 -6.55 -4.47 6.18
C LYS A 71 -7.32 -5.52 5.40
N GLY A 72 -7.91 -6.47 6.12
CA GLY A 72 -8.93 -7.38 5.58
C GLY A 72 -8.42 -8.42 4.57
N ALA A 73 -7.11 -8.54 4.39
CA ALA A 73 -6.52 -9.55 3.51
C ALA A 73 -6.86 -10.95 4.03
N MET A 74 -7.63 -11.70 3.25
CA MET A 74 -8.13 -13.02 3.62
C MET A 74 -7.67 -14.09 2.63
N ASP A 75 -7.08 -15.18 3.13
CA ASP A 75 -6.67 -16.32 2.32
C ASP A 75 -7.83 -17.25 1.93
N LYS A 76 -7.56 -18.30 1.13
CA LYS A 76 -8.57 -19.29 0.73
C LYS A 76 -9.11 -20.14 1.89
N GLY A 77 -8.37 -20.22 3.00
CA GLY A 77 -8.80 -20.90 4.22
C GLY A 77 -9.74 -20.05 5.07
N GLY A 78 -9.93 -18.78 4.72
CA GLY A 78 -10.72 -17.83 5.49
C GLY A 78 -9.93 -17.18 6.64
N ASN A 79 -8.61 -17.35 6.68
CA ASN A 79 -7.79 -16.67 7.68
C ASN A 79 -7.62 -15.21 7.25
N VAL A 80 -7.97 -14.29 8.15
CA VAL A 80 -7.79 -12.85 7.94
C VAL A 80 -6.48 -12.44 8.58
N MET A 81 -5.64 -11.73 7.81
CA MET A 81 -4.41 -11.13 8.31
C MET A 81 -4.75 -9.96 9.24
N ASP A 82 -3.97 -9.82 10.32
CA ASP A 82 -4.01 -8.61 11.16
C ASP A 82 -3.73 -7.35 10.33
N ASP A 83 -4.30 -6.23 10.77
CA ASP A 83 -4.05 -4.92 10.17
C ASP A 83 -2.55 -4.62 10.16
N HIS A 84 -2.07 -4.10 9.05
CA HIS A 84 -0.68 -3.76 8.88
C HIS A 84 -0.49 -2.30 8.46
N THR A 85 0.51 -1.65 9.05
CA THR A 85 0.83 -0.24 8.79
C THR A 85 2.30 -0.09 8.45
N ALA A 86 2.59 0.70 7.42
CA ALA A 86 3.94 1.11 7.07
C ALA A 86 4.04 2.60 6.83
N LEU A 87 5.23 3.14 7.07
CA LEU A 87 5.59 4.51 6.75
C LEU A 87 6.56 4.49 5.56
N PHE A 88 6.38 5.43 4.63
CA PHE A 88 7.37 5.71 3.60
C PHE A 88 7.49 7.21 3.41
N ARG A 89 8.62 7.65 2.84
CA ARG A 89 8.88 9.05 2.54
C ARG A 89 9.05 9.23 1.03
N THR A 90 8.52 10.34 0.51
CA THR A 90 8.69 10.73 -0.88
C THR A 90 10.02 11.46 -1.11
N ALA A 91 10.56 11.33 -2.32
CA ALA A 91 11.73 12.06 -2.76
C ALA A 91 11.56 13.58 -2.69
N PRO A 92 12.66 14.35 -2.52
CA PRO A 92 12.65 15.80 -2.64
C PRO A 92 12.17 16.32 -4.00
#